data_AF-F9XEF9-F1
#
_entry.id   AF-F9XEF9-F1
#
_cell.length_a   1.000
_cell.length_b   1.000
_cell.length_c   1.000
_cell.angle_alpha   90.00
_cell.angle_beta   90.00
_cell.angle_gamma   90.00
#
_symmetry.space_group_name_H-M   'P 1'
#
loop_
_entity.id
_entity.type
_entity.pdbx_description
1 polymer ?
#
loop_
_entity_poly.entity_id
_entity_poly.type
_entity_poly.pdbx_seq_one_letter_code
_entity_poly.pdbx_strand_id
1 'polypeptide(L)'
;ADWSFVPGGGRNLYAIGMDQEDDVSPYIVSWSMDTHNCTTVGRVQGLTLPNQSNFGATYASAAGDLYGTEDLSGRIYRFNIRSPNNWTLMATGPANTNNDGARCILNTEPVY
;
A
#
# COMPACT_ATOMS: atom_id res chain seq x y z
N ALA A 1 -8.78 4.03 -3.64
CA ALA A 1 -7.34 3.83 -3.46
C ALA A 1 -6.76 5.10 -2.85
N ASP A 2 -6.34 4.98 -1.60
CA ASP A 2 -5.71 6.07 -0.85
C ASP A 2 -4.23 6.28 -1.19
N TRP A 3 -3.73 7.47 -0.88
CA TRP A 3 -2.35 7.88 -1.14
C TRP A 3 -1.63 8.30 0.14
N SER A 4 -0.39 7.85 0.28
CA SER A 4 0.43 8.11 1.46
C SER A 4 1.78 8.74 1.10
N PHE A 5 2.22 9.72 1.90
CA PHE A 5 3.59 10.21 1.84
C PHE A 5 4.52 9.27 2.61
N VAL A 6 5.53 8.71 1.95
CA VAL A 6 6.48 7.76 2.54
C VAL A 6 7.84 8.44 2.75
N PRO A 7 8.33 8.58 4.00
CA PRO A 7 9.64 9.13 4.29
C PRO A 7 10.76 8.41 3.53
N GLY A 8 11.64 9.19 2.90
CA GLY A 8 12.72 8.64 2.09
C GLY A 8 12.32 8.19 0.67
N GLY A 9 11.06 8.39 0.26
CA GLY A 9 10.56 8.22 -1.11
C GLY A 9 10.68 9.47 -2.01
N GLY A 10 11.17 10.59 -1.47
CA GLY A 10 11.23 11.87 -2.20
C GLY A 10 9.89 12.60 -2.23
N ARG A 11 9.72 13.54 -3.17
CA ARG A 11 8.50 14.36 -3.32
C ARG A 11 7.41 13.60 -4.08
N ASN A 12 7.02 12.44 -3.57
CA ASN A 12 6.02 11.58 -4.15
C ASN A 12 4.96 11.17 -3.13
N LEU A 13 3.76 10.87 -3.61
CA LEU A 13 2.76 10.09 -2.89
C LEU A 13 2.77 8.65 -3.41
N TYR A 14 2.41 7.69 -2.57
CA TYR A 14 2.42 6.27 -2.89
C TYR A 14 1.09 5.60 -2.59
N ALA A 15 0.69 4.67 -3.44
CA ALA A 15 -0.49 3.84 -3.27
C ALA A 15 -0.19 2.38 -3.68
N ILE A 16 -1.10 1.48 -3.35
CA ILE A 16 -1.09 0.10 -3.81
C ILE A 16 -2.21 -0.04 -4.84
N GLY A 17 -1.81 -0.26 -6.09
CA GLY A 17 -2.73 -0.56 -7.19
C GLY A 17 -2.93 -2.06 -7.35
N MET A 18 -3.99 -2.42 -8.06
CA MET A 18 -4.34 -3.81 -8.38
C MET A 18 -4.57 -3.92 -9.88
N ASP A 19 -3.98 -4.93 -10.52
CA ASP A 19 -4.35 -5.33 -11.88
C ASP A 19 -5.63 -6.19 -11.75
N GLN A 20 -6.74 -5.80 -12.40
CA GLN A 20 -8.03 -6.50 -12.32
C GLN A 20 -8.15 -7.68 -13.32
N GLU A 21 -7.04 -8.33 -13.66
CA GLU A 21 -7.00 -9.48 -14.57
C GLU A 21 -6.97 -10.82 -13.79
N ASP A 22 -6.82 -11.94 -14.50
CA ASP A 22 -6.96 -13.32 -13.97
C ASP A 22 -6.02 -13.67 -12.80
N ASP A 23 -4.95 -12.90 -12.59
CA ASP A 23 -4.04 -13.02 -11.46
C ASP A 23 -3.92 -11.65 -10.77
N VAL A 24 -4.63 -11.48 -9.65
CA VAL A 24 -4.74 -10.18 -8.96
C VAL A 24 -3.47 -9.94 -8.14
N SER A 25 -2.43 -9.49 -8.83
CA SER A 25 -1.16 -9.11 -8.22
C SER A 25 -1.15 -7.61 -7.89
N PRO A 26 -0.84 -7.21 -6.65
CA PRO A 26 -0.69 -5.81 -6.33
C PRO A 26 0.55 -5.21 -6.98
N TYR A 27 0.55 -3.89 -7.14
CA TYR A 27 1.75 -3.14 -7.52
C TYR A 27 1.81 -1.84 -6.73
N ILE A 28 3.02 -1.35 -6.50
CA ILE A 28 3.23 -0.05 -5.88
C ILE A 28 3.24 0.99 -6.99
N VAL A 29 2.42 2.02 -6.85
CA VAL A 29 2.40 3.19 -7.73
C VAL A 29 2.82 4.43 -6.96
N SER A 30 3.56 5.31 -7.62
CA SER A 30 3.94 6.61 -7.10
C SER A 30 3.31 7.71 -7.95
N TRP A 31 2.95 8.83 -7.33
CA TRP A 31 2.56 10.06 -8.00
C TRP A 31 3.53 11.16 -7.62
N SER A 32 4.16 11.76 -8.63
CA SER A 32 5.14 12.82 -8.42
C SER A 32 4.46 14.15 -8.12
N MET A 33 4.81 14.78 -7.00
CA MET A 33 4.33 16.12 -6.65
C MET A 33 5.01 17.23 -7.47
N ASP A 34 6.08 16.89 -8.20
CA ASP A 34 6.81 17.84 -9.03
C ASP A 34 6.34 17.79 -10.49
N THR A 35 6.04 16.60 -11.01
CA THR A 35 5.65 16.39 -12.42
C THR A 35 4.18 16.03 -12.61
N HIS A 36 3.46 15.74 -11.52
CA HIS A 36 2.06 15.30 -11.50
C HIS A 36 1.78 14.01 -12.28
N ASN A 37 2.81 13.19 -12.51
CA ASN A 37 2.69 11.92 -13.23
C ASN A 37 2.69 10.72 -12.28
N CYS A 38 1.91 9.70 -12.65
CA CYS A 38 1.96 8.39 -12.01
C CYS A 38 3.08 7.54 -12.62
N THR A 39 3.75 6.74 -11.79
CA THR A 39 4.76 5.76 -12.23
C THR A 39 4.65 4.51 -11.38
N THR A 40 4.56 3.35 -12.04
CA THR A 40 4.65 2.04 -11.37
C THR A 40 6.07 1.88 -10.81
N VAL A 41 6.16 1.82 -9.48
CA VAL A 41 7.42 1.59 -8.76
C VAL A 41 7.87 0.14 -8.92
N GLY A 42 6.91 -0.79 -8.85
CA GLY A 42 7.13 -2.18 -9.15
C GLY A 42 5.93 -3.05 -8.80
N ARG A 43 5.82 -4.19 -9.48
CA ARG A 43 4.83 -5.22 -9.17
C ARG A 43 5.27 -6.02 -7.94
N VAL A 44 4.31 -6.38 -7.10
CA VAL A 44 4.51 -7.23 -5.93
C VAL A 44 4.34 -8.67 -6.37
N GLN A 45 5.40 -9.45 -6.28
CA GLN A 45 5.39 -10.87 -6.63
C GLN A 45 5.12 -11.76 -5.41
N GLY A 46 4.52 -12.92 -5.65
CA GLY A 46 4.27 -13.94 -4.63
C GLY A 46 3.13 -13.62 -3.66
N LEU A 47 2.47 -12.47 -3.81
CA LEU A 47 1.26 -12.11 -3.08
C LEU A 47 0.06 -12.25 -4.02
N THR A 48 -0.70 -13.35 -3.87
CA THR A 48 -1.96 -13.56 -4.58
C THR A 48 -3.13 -13.19 -3.67
N LEU A 49 -4.04 -12.36 -4.17
CA LEU A 49 -5.22 -11.88 -3.47
C LEU A 49 -6.50 -12.40 -4.14
N PRO A 50 -7.65 -12.42 -3.43
CA PRO A 50 -8.94 -12.76 -4.03
C PRO A 50 -9.24 -11.96 -5.32
N ASN A 51 -10.05 -12.52 -6.22
CA ASN A 51 -10.53 -11.75 -7.37
C ASN A 51 -11.27 -10.49 -6.89
N GLN A 52 -11.13 -9.39 -7.63
CA GLN A 52 -11.70 -8.07 -7.31
C GLN A 52 -11.14 -7.42 -6.03
N SER A 53 -10.01 -7.92 -5.52
CA SER A 53 -9.34 -7.31 -4.38
C SER A 53 -8.91 -5.88 -4.71
N ASN A 54 -8.98 -5.03 -3.69
CA ASN A 54 -8.53 -3.65 -3.76
C ASN A 54 -7.92 -3.25 -2.41
N PHE A 55 -7.00 -2.29 -2.45
CA PHE A 55 -6.52 -1.63 -1.25
C PHE A 55 -7.26 -0.31 -1.07
N GLY A 56 -8.22 -0.27 -0.14
CA GLY A 56 -8.99 0.93 0.15
C GLY A 56 -8.17 1.95 0.93
N ALA A 57 -7.47 1.50 1.98
CA ALA A 57 -6.69 2.33 2.87
C ALA A 57 -5.17 2.16 2.67
N THR A 58 -4.43 3.26 2.70
CA THR A 58 -2.96 3.26 2.78
C THR A 58 -2.46 4.20 3.87
N TYR A 59 -1.31 3.87 4.45
CA TYR A 59 -0.61 4.73 5.43
C TYR A 59 0.87 4.40 5.46
N ALA A 60 1.68 5.29 6.05
CA ALA A 60 3.13 5.14 6.12
C ALA A 60 3.65 5.20 7.57
N SER A 61 4.87 4.71 7.77
CA SER A 61 5.61 4.83 9.03
C SER A 61 6.86 5.68 8.89
N ALA A 62 7.39 6.16 10.01
CA ALA A 62 8.69 6.86 10.07
C ALA A 62 9.86 6.04 9.49
N ALA A 63 9.74 4.71 9.47
CA ALA A 63 10.75 3.81 8.92
C ALA A 63 10.82 3.83 7.38
N GLY A 64 9.87 4.51 6.71
CA GLY A 64 9.80 4.54 5.25
C GLY A 64 9.08 3.34 4.64
N ASP A 65 8.27 2.65 5.44
CA ASP A 65 7.41 1.57 4.96
C ASP A 65 6.03 2.09 4.56
N LEU A 66 5.46 1.49 3.51
CA LEU A 66 4.08 1.69 3.08
C LEU A 66 3.23 0.54 3.62
N TYR A 67 2.02 0.84 4.06
CA TYR A 67 1.06 -0.14 4.51
C TYR A 67 -0.22 0.00 3.70
N GLY A 68 -0.91 -1.12 3.50
CA GLY A 68 -2.23 -1.13 2.90
C GLY A 68 -3.13 -2.18 3.51
N THR A 69 -4.40 -1.81 3.67
CA THR A 69 -5.47 -2.73 4.05
C THR A 69 -6.20 -3.18 2.80
N GLU A 70 -6.26 -4.49 2.57
CA GLU A 70 -7.03 -5.07 1.49
C GLU A 70 -8.50 -5.22 1.92
N ASP A 71 -9.42 -4.73 1.09
CA ASP A 71 -10.81 -4.47 1.46
C ASP A 71 -11.63 -5.74 1.72
N LEU A 72 -11.41 -6.80 0.93
CA LEU A 72 -12.23 -8.02 0.99
C LEU A 72 -11.81 -8.96 2.12
N SER A 73 -10.53 -9.00 2.45
CA SER A 73 -9.98 -9.87 3.51
C SER A 73 -9.71 -9.14 4.82
N GLY A 74 -9.65 -7.80 4.81
CA GLY A 74 -9.23 -6.99 5.95
C GLY A 74 -7.75 -7.17 6.31
N ARG A 75 -6.97 -7.85 5.46
CA ARG A 75 -5.54 -8.09 5.72
C ARG A 75 -4.74 -6.82 5.50
N ILE A 76 -3.86 -6.56 6.46
CA ILE A 76 -2.98 -5.41 6.48
C ILE A 76 -1.59 -5.87 6.12
N TYR A 77 -1.05 -5.33 5.04
CA TYR A 77 0.27 -5.67 4.53
C TYR A 77 1.21 -4.48 4.68
N ARG A 78 2.46 -4.78 5.01
CA ARG A 78 3.59 -3.86 4.89
C ARG A 78 4.33 -4.11 3.60
N PHE A 79 4.71 -3.05 2.91
CA PHE A 79 5.48 -3.04 1.67
C PHE A 79 6.68 -2.10 1.78
N ASN A 80 7.79 -2.49 1.15
CA ASN A 80 8.95 -1.62 1.01
C ASN A 80 8.96 -0.95 -0.38
N ILE A 81 8.92 0.38 -0.44
CA ILE A 81 8.87 1.12 -1.72
C ILE A 81 10.16 1.01 -2.56
N ARG A 82 11.27 0.53 -1.99
CA ARG A 82 12.54 0.29 -2.69
C ARG A 82 12.73 -1.17 -3.08
N SER A 83 11.95 -2.08 -2.49
CA SER A 83 11.97 -3.50 -2.75
C SER A 83 10.54 -4.05 -2.66
N PRO A 84 9.70 -3.87 -3.71
CA PRO A 84 8.27 -4.20 -3.66
C PRO A 84 7.94 -5.66 -3.33
N ASN A 85 8.87 -6.57 -3.60
CA ASN A 85 8.73 -7.99 -3.26
C ASN A 85 9.03 -8.31 -1.78
N ASN A 86 9.58 -7.36 -1.02
CA ASN A 86 9.79 -7.49 0.43
C ASN A 86 8.53 -6.98 1.16
N TRP A 87 7.48 -7.79 1.10
CA TRP A 87 6.22 -7.52 1.79
C TRP A 87 6.03 -8.45 3.00
N THR A 88 5.16 -8.05 3.92
CA THR A 88 4.85 -8.85 5.12
C THR A 88 3.38 -8.67 5.49
N LEU A 89 2.66 -9.75 5.81
CA LEU A 89 1.35 -9.66 6.47
C LEU A 89 1.58 -9.22 7.93
N MET A 90 0.95 -8.11 8.32
CA MET A 90 1.10 -7.53 9.66
C MET A 90 -0.03 -8.01 10.57
N ALA A 91 -1.28 -7.81 10.15
CA ALA A 91 -2.47 -8.27 10.86
C ALA A 91 -3.65 -8.51 9.92
N THR A 92 -4.76 -8.95 10.50
CA THR A 92 -6.07 -9.05 9.86
C THR A 92 -7.08 -8.30 10.72
N GLY A 93 -7.65 -7.25 10.16
CA GLY A 93 -8.79 -6.53 10.70
C GLY A 93 -10.12 -7.04 10.10
N PRO A 94 -11.23 -6.35 10.37
CA PRO A 94 -12.49 -6.62 9.67
C PRO A 94 -12.39 -6.23 8.19
N ALA A 95 -12.98 -7.04 7.31
CA ALA A 95 -13.17 -6.69 5.91
C ALA A 95 -14.16 -5.52 5.77
N ASN A 96 -13.83 -4.55 4.92
CA ASN A 96 -14.65 -3.37 4.67
C ASN A 96 -14.21 -2.70 3.36
N THR A 97 -15.15 -2.42 2.46
CA THR A 97 -14.92 -1.74 1.18
C THR A 97 -15.10 -0.22 1.25
N ASN A 98 -15.56 0.30 2.39
CA ASN A 98 -15.66 1.73 2.70
C ASN A 98 -14.70 2.03 3.86
N ASN A 99 -13.41 1.92 3.59
CA ASN A 99 -12.36 2.27 4.53
C ASN A 99 -11.47 3.37 3.92
N ASP A 100 -10.89 4.19 4.78
CA ASP A 100 -9.81 5.12 4.45
C ASP A 100 -8.72 4.96 5.51
N GLY A 101 -7.47 5.28 5.14
CA GLY A 101 -6.30 5.16 5.99
C GLY A 101 -5.62 6.49 6.23
N ALA A 102 -5.38 6.83 7.50
CA ALA A 102 -4.45 7.90 7.84
C ALA A 102 -3.68 7.55 9.11
N ARG A 103 -2.40 7.90 9.12
CA ARG A 103 -1.54 7.74 10.29
C ARG A 103 -0.56 8.91 10.38
N CYS A 104 -0.38 9.45 11.58
CA CYS A 104 0.67 10.44 11.82
C CYS A 104 2.04 9.80 11.59
N ILE A 105 2.88 10.45 10.78
CA ILE A 105 4.16 9.85 10.38
C ILE A 105 5.11 9.63 11.54
N LEU A 106 5.01 10.45 12.58
CA LEU A 106 5.80 10.37 13.80
C LEU A 106 5.17 9.50 14.90
N ASN A 107 4.06 8.81 14.61
CA ASN A 107 3.47 7.89 15.58
C ASN A 107 4.41 6.69 15.79
N THR A 108 4.80 6.46 17.05
CA THR A 108 5.73 5.41 17.48
C THR A 108 5.06 4.07 17.78
N GLU A 109 3.73 4.03 17.90
CA GLU A 109 3.01 2.79 18.21
C GLU A 109 3.14 1.78 17.06
N PRO A 110 3.38 0.49 17.28
CA PRO A 110 3.52 -0.44 16.16
C PRO A 110 2.26 -0.48 15.29
N VAL A 111 2.44 -0.73 13.99
CA VAL A 111 1.34 -1.21 13.16
C VAL A 111 1.28 -2.71 13.42
N TYR A 112 0.25 -3.14 14.13
CA TYR A 112 -0.10 -4.54 14.28
C TYR A 112 -1.00 -4.91 13.11
#